data_AF-A0A958RQ25-F1
#
_entry.id   AF-A0A958RQ25-F1
#
_cell.length_a   1.000
_cell.length_b   1.000
_cell.length_c   1.000
_cell.angle_alpha   90.00
_cell.angle_beta   90.00
_cell.angle_gamma   90.00
#
_symmetry.space_group_name_H-M   'P 1'
#
loop_
_entity.id
_entity.type
_entity.pdbx_description
1 polymer ?
#
loop_
_entity_poly.entity_id
_entity_poly.type
_entity_poly.pdbx_seq_one_letter_code
_entity_poly.pdbx_strand_id
1 'polypeptide(L)'
;MKKISEKVFCAFCKLPRHFYNKKHIDWTNVALSSFCSVVLMFAIWQGFDARIMILFVMCLMVAESFVQIRWRLSVVCPHCNFDPVTYIKDPHLACEKVKKKLESRVESGDYLLSNNNPFKNLPKRKLPSPTSPPSLSKHV
;
A
#
# COMPACT_ATOMS: atom_id res chain seq x y z
N MET A 1 12.96 12.55 15.82
CA MET A 1 12.71 11.82 14.56
C MET A 1 12.69 10.32 14.82
N LYS A 2 11.51 9.67 14.89
CA LYS A 2 11.43 8.19 15.00
C LYS A 2 11.73 7.56 13.63
N LYS A 3 12.67 6.60 13.56
CA LYS A 3 12.95 5.80 12.35
C LYS A 3 11.65 5.12 11.92
N ILE A 4 11.19 5.46 10.72
CA ILE A 4 9.81 5.24 10.25
C ILE A 4 9.58 3.83 9.70
N SER A 5 10.63 3.01 9.61
CA SER A 5 10.63 1.82 8.79
C SER A 5 11.14 0.61 9.56
N GLU A 6 10.22 -0.14 10.15
CA GLU A 6 10.51 -1.47 10.66
C GLU A 6 10.52 -2.47 9.50
N LYS A 7 11.45 -3.43 9.53
CA LYS A 7 11.46 -4.55 8.59
C LYS A 7 10.32 -5.49 8.98
N VAL A 8 9.22 -5.43 8.23
CA VAL A 8 8.05 -6.29 8.44
C VAL A 8 7.98 -7.31 7.31
N PHE A 9 7.53 -8.53 7.60
CA PHE A 9 7.33 -9.55 6.58
C PHE A 9 5.89 -9.53 6.07
N CYS A 10 5.69 -9.79 4.78
CA CYS A 10 4.34 -10.00 4.26
C CYS A 10 3.76 -11.33 4.76
N ALA A 11 2.50 -11.34 5.20
CA ALA A 11 1.82 -12.56 5.64
C ALA A 11 1.71 -13.63 4.54
N PHE A 12 1.62 -13.22 3.28
CA PHE A 12 1.47 -14.12 2.14
C PHE A 12 2.82 -14.57 1.57
N CYS A 13 3.60 -13.65 1.00
CA CYS A 13 4.84 -14.01 0.31
C CYS A 13 6.06 -14.10 1.25
N LYS A 14 5.96 -13.70 2.52
CA LYS A 14 7.06 -13.70 3.50
C LYS A 14 8.31 -12.91 3.06
N LEU A 15 8.19 -12.02 2.07
CA LEU A 15 9.28 -11.11 1.73
C LEU A 15 9.37 -9.95 2.72
N PRO A 16 10.60 -9.49 3.03
CA PRO A 16 10.80 -8.30 3.84
C PRO A 16 10.30 -7.07 3.09
N ARG A 17 9.56 -6.21 3.79
CA ARG A 17 9.11 -4.93 3.27
C ARG A 17 9.24 -3.85 4.33
N HIS A 18 9.32 -2.63 3.85
CA HIS A 18 9.31 -1.44 4.67
C HIS A 18 7.87 -0.92 4.80
N PHE A 19 7.38 -0.77 6.03
CA PHE A 19 6.03 -0.33 6.31
C PHE A 19 6.05 1.06 6.98
N TYR A 20 5.19 1.97 6.52
CA TYR A 20 5.04 3.29 7.12
C TYR A 20 3.98 3.21 8.22
N ASN A 21 4.40 3.18 9.48
CA ASN A 21 3.48 2.95 10.60
C ASN A 21 2.72 4.21 11.08
N LYS A 22 3.05 5.40 10.56
CA LYS A 22 2.40 6.64 11.04
C LYS A 22 1.03 6.78 10.40
N LYS A 23 -0.01 6.65 11.22
CA LYS A 23 -1.42 6.85 10.84
C LYS A 23 -1.87 8.30 11.04
N HIS A 24 -1.21 9.04 11.93
CA HIS A 24 -1.61 10.38 12.34
C HIS A 24 -0.57 11.42 11.95
N ILE A 25 -1.02 12.67 11.80
CA ILE A 25 -0.16 13.82 11.59
C ILE A 25 0.75 14.04 12.81
N ASP A 26 2.06 14.16 12.55
CA ASP A 26 3.00 14.66 13.55
C ASP A 26 2.98 16.19 13.62
N TRP A 27 3.38 16.73 14.77
CA TRP A 27 3.64 18.16 14.97
C TRP A 27 4.53 18.78 13.88
N THR A 28 5.43 18.01 13.27
CA THR A 28 6.25 18.49 12.15
C THR A 28 5.43 18.83 10.91
N ASN A 29 4.38 18.07 10.61
CA ASN A 29 3.51 18.37 9.47
C ASN A 29 2.62 19.59 9.78
N VAL A 30 2.22 19.78 11.04
CA VAL A 30 1.47 20.97 11.48
C VAL A 30 2.33 22.23 11.39
N ALA A 31 3.59 22.15 11.81
CA ALA A 31 4.55 23.26 11.65
C ALA A 31 4.79 23.58 10.17
N LEU A 32 4.95 22.54 9.34
CA LEU A 32 5.12 22.72 7.90
C LEU A 32 3.87 23.29 7.22
N SER A 33 2.66 22.85 7.60
CA SER A 33 1.41 23.40 7.06
C SER A 33 1.21 24.85 7.50
N SER A 34 1.59 25.20 8.74
CA SER A 34 1.58 26.58 9.23
C SER A 34 2.55 27.46 8.46
N PHE A 35 3.75 26.99 8.18
CA PHE A 35 4.72 27.72 7.37
C PHE A 35 4.22 27.88 5.93
N CYS A 36 3.70 26.81 5.34
CA CYS A 36 3.15 26.81 3.99
C CYS A 36 1.97 27.77 3.84
N SER A 37 1.05 27.82 4.81
CA SER A 37 -0.09 28.76 4.77
C SER A 37 0.34 30.21 4.85
N VAL A 38 1.38 30.53 5.64
CA VAL A 38 1.93 31.89 5.71
C VAL A 38 2.58 32.28 4.38
N VAL A 39 3.38 31.39 3.78
CA VAL A 39 3.99 31.63 2.46
C VAL A 39 2.93 31.86 1.39
N LEU A 40 1.88 31.04 1.37
CA LEU A 40 0.76 31.20 0.43
C LEU A 40 0.00 32.51 0.64
N MET A 41 -0.19 32.94 1.89
CA MET A 41 -0.82 34.23 2.18
C MET A 41 0.00 35.39 1.61
N PHE A 42 1.31 35.41 1.86
CA PHE A 42 2.19 36.45 1.32
C PHE A 42 2.25 36.43 -0.21
N ALA A 43 2.19 35.25 -0.83
CA ALA A 43 2.21 35.12 -2.29
C ALA A 43 0.95 35.67 -2.97
N ILE A 44 -0.23 35.53 -2.33
CA ILE A 44 -1.52 35.92 -2.95
C ILE A 44 -1.91 37.36 -2.58
N TRP A 45 -1.81 37.72 -1.30
CA TRP A 45 -2.37 38.97 -0.77
C TRP A 45 -1.33 40.03 -0.42
N GLN A 46 -0.05 39.67 -0.31
CA GLN A 46 1.05 40.56 0.12
C GLN A 46 0.80 41.32 1.45
N GLY A 47 -0.22 40.94 2.21
CA GLY A 47 -0.65 41.58 3.46
C GLY A 47 -1.25 40.57 4.42
N PHE A 48 -1.31 40.93 5.71
CA PHE A 48 -1.79 40.05 6.77
C PHE A 48 -3.31 40.16 6.90
N ASP A 49 -4.02 39.15 6.41
CA ASP A 49 -5.49 39.11 6.41
C ASP A 49 -6.00 37.90 7.20
N ALA A 50 -7.15 38.05 7.88
CA ALA A 50 -7.77 36.98 8.68
C ALA A 50 -8.13 35.72 7.86
N ARG A 51 -8.15 35.84 6.52
CA ARG A 51 -8.38 34.75 5.56
C ARG A 51 -7.29 33.66 5.62
N ILE A 52 -6.14 33.95 6.24
CA ILE A 52 -5.08 32.97 6.47
C ILE A 52 -5.56 31.73 7.22
N MET A 53 -6.55 31.87 8.12
CA MET A 53 -7.08 30.75 8.89
C MET A 53 -7.75 29.70 7.98
N ILE A 54 -8.44 30.15 6.93
CA ILE A 54 -9.08 29.26 5.96
C ILE A 54 -8.01 28.51 5.16
N LEU A 55 -6.98 29.21 4.69
CA LEU A 55 -5.86 28.60 3.97
C LEU A 55 -5.11 27.59 4.85
N PHE A 56 -4.90 27.91 6.13
CA PHE A 56 -4.25 27.02 7.08
C PHE A 56 -5.04 25.72 7.29
N VAL A 57 -6.36 25.81 7.50
CA VAL A 57 -7.22 24.63 7.65
C VAL A 57 -7.22 23.79 6.37
N MET A 58 -7.26 24.41 5.20
CA MET A 58 -7.14 23.71 3.92
C MET A 58 -5.80 22.99 3.78
N CYS A 59 -4.68 23.64 4.12
CA CYS A 59 -3.37 23.01 4.12
C CYS A 59 -3.29 21.83 5.10
N LEU A 60 -3.92 21.93 6.27
CA LEU A 60 -3.99 20.84 7.24
C LEU A 60 -4.77 19.64 6.71
N MET A 61 -5.96 19.87 6.12
CA MET A 61 -6.78 18.82 5.50
C MET A 61 -6.00 18.08 4.40
N VAL A 62 -5.27 18.83 3.58
CA VAL A 62 -4.42 18.26 2.53
C VAL A 62 -3.30 17.43 3.14
N ALA A 63 -2.60 17.97 4.15
CA ALA A 63 -1.53 17.24 4.84
C ALA A 63 -2.03 15.92 5.47
N GLU A 64 -3.23 15.92 6.06
CA GLU A 64 -3.84 14.72 6.64
C GLU A 64 -4.13 13.67 5.57
N SER A 65 -4.75 14.11 4.48
CA SER A 65 -5.07 13.28 3.33
C SER A 65 -3.81 12.63 2.75
N PHE A 66 -2.72 13.38 2.60
CA PHE A 66 -1.44 12.84 2.12
C PHE A 66 -0.86 11.79 3.06
N VAL A 67 -0.88 12.02 4.37
CA VAL A 67 -0.40 11.04 5.36
C VAL A 67 -1.25 9.76 5.29
N GLN A 68 -2.57 9.90 5.21
CA GLN A 68 -3.49 8.77 5.16
C GLN A 68 -3.33 7.95 3.86
N ILE A 69 -3.22 8.61 2.71
CA ILE A 69 -2.99 7.95 1.41
C ILE A 69 -1.64 7.22 1.43
N ARG A 70 -0.57 7.89 1.89
CA ARG A 70 0.78 7.30 1.96
C ARG A 70 0.83 6.11 2.91
N TRP A 71 0.14 6.18 4.05
CA TRP A 71 -0.05 5.04 4.94
C TRP A 71 -0.75 3.90 4.21
N ARG A 72 -1.88 4.16 3.53
CA ARG A 72 -2.66 3.17 2.76
C ARG A 72 -1.83 2.47 1.69
N LEU A 73 -1.05 3.23 0.91
CA LEU A 73 -0.16 2.68 -0.11
C LEU A 73 0.94 1.79 0.49
N SER A 74 1.43 2.15 1.68
CA SER A 74 2.44 1.34 2.38
C SER A 74 1.87 0.05 2.98
N VAL A 75 0.57 -0.02 3.27
CA VAL A 75 -0.08 -1.24 3.81
C VAL A 75 -0.03 -2.38 2.79
N VAL A 76 -0.24 -2.08 1.52
CA VAL A 76 -0.26 -3.07 0.43
C VAL A 76 1.15 -3.59 0.14
N CYS A 77 1.29 -4.91 -0.01
CA CYS A 77 2.59 -5.49 -0.34
C CYS A 77 3.01 -5.17 -1.80
N PRO A 78 4.20 -4.59 -2.06
CA PRO A 78 4.64 -4.28 -3.43
C PRO A 78 4.96 -5.54 -4.25
N HIS A 79 5.25 -6.67 -3.61
CA HIS A 79 5.62 -7.91 -4.28
C HIS A 79 4.39 -8.67 -4.78
N CYS A 80 3.48 -9.03 -3.88
CA CYS A 80 2.31 -9.87 -4.18
C CYS A 80 0.99 -9.10 -4.27
N ASN A 81 0.98 -7.79 -3.97
CA ASN A 81 -0.24 -6.97 -3.90
C ASN A 81 -1.27 -7.45 -2.87
N PHE A 82 -0.84 -8.22 -1.87
CA PHE A 82 -1.67 -8.61 -0.74
C PHE A 82 -1.99 -7.38 0.13
N ASP A 83 -3.28 -7.18 0.39
CA ASP A 83 -3.79 -6.14 1.26
C ASP A 83 -4.48 -6.78 2.49
N PRO A 84 -3.89 -6.67 3.69
CA PRO A 84 -4.49 -7.22 4.91
C PRO A 84 -5.84 -6.57 5.24
N VAL A 85 -6.06 -5.29 4.85
CA VAL A 85 -7.32 -4.61 5.14
C VAL A 85 -8.45 -5.18 4.27
N THR A 86 -8.17 -5.41 2.98
CA THR A 86 -9.13 -6.10 2.10
C THR A 86 -9.33 -7.54 2.56
N TYR A 87 -8.29 -8.25 3.00
CA TYR A 87 -8.40 -9.65 3.43
C TYR A 87 -9.32 -9.84 4.65
N ILE A 88 -9.25 -8.94 5.63
CA ILE A 88 -10.13 -8.98 6.81
C ILE A 88 -11.60 -8.74 6.43
N LYS A 89 -11.86 -7.89 5.43
CA LYS A 89 -13.22 -7.59 4.96
C LYS A 89 -13.77 -8.70 4.06
N ASP A 90 -13.01 -9.04 3.03
CA ASP A 90 -13.39 -9.95 1.96
C ASP A 90 -12.16 -10.77 1.51
N PRO A 91 -11.98 -11.99 2.05
CA PRO A 91 -10.81 -12.81 1.73
C PRO A 91 -10.77 -13.21 0.24
N HIS A 92 -11.93 -13.35 -0.40
CA HIS A 92 -12.03 -13.71 -1.82
C HIS A 92 -11.46 -12.61 -2.72
N LEU A 93 -11.82 -11.35 -2.48
CA LEU A 93 -11.32 -10.20 -3.25
C LEU A 93 -9.80 -10.00 -3.05
N ALA A 94 -9.30 -10.25 -1.84
CA ALA A 94 -7.86 -10.21 -1.58
C ALA A 94 -7.12 -11.31 -2.38
N CYS A 95 -7.67 -12.51 -2.43
CA CYS A 95 -7.12 -13.63 -3.20
C CYS A 95 -7.09 -13.30 -4.71
N GLU A 96 -8.18 -12.75 -5.25
CA GLU A 96 -8.28 -12.39 -6.66
C GLU A 96 -7.24 -11.34 -7.06
N LYS A 97 -7.04 -10.31 -6.24
CA LYS A 97 -6.00 -9.28 -6.47
C LYS A 97 -4.59 -9.85 -6.49
N VAL A 98 -4.30 -10.78 -5.58
CA VAL A 98 -2.99 -11.46 -5.52
C VAL A 98 -2.81 -12.34 -6.76
N LYS A 99 -3.83 -13.13 -7.11
CA LYS A 99 -3.82 -14.00 -8.31
C LYS A 99 -3.55 -13.19 -9.57
N LYS A 100 -4.31 -12.11 -9.80
CA LYS A 100 -4.13 -11.20 -10.94
C LYS A 100 -2.73 -10.62 -11.02
N LYS A 101 -2.14 -10.24 -9.87
CA LYS A 101 -0.77 -9.71 -9.85
C LYS A 101 0.27 -10.80 -10.16
N LEU A 102 0.10 -12.00 -9.62
CA LEU A 102 1.01 -13.12 -9.89
C LEU A 102 0.95 -13.52 -11.37
N GLU A 103 -0.25 -13.62 -11.95
CA GLU A 103 -0.45 -13.91 -13.38
C GLU A 103 0.24 -12.86 -14.26
N SER A 104 0.02 -11.57 -13.99
CA SER A 104 0.69 -10.49 -14.74
C SER A 104 2.22 -10.54 -14.65
N ARG A 105 2.78 -11.05 -13.54
CA ARG A 105 4.24 -11.22 -13.40
C ARG A 105 4.74 -12.46 -14.13
N VAL A 106 3.95 -13.54 -14.18
CA VAL A 106 4.30 -14.73 -14.96
C VAL A 106 4.37 -14.35 -16.44
N GLU A 107 3.41 -13.55 -16.93
CA GLU A 107 3.39 -13.02 -18.29
C GLU A 107 4.59 -12.11 -18.58
N SER A 108 4.93 -11.20 -17.65
CA SER A 108 6.02 -10.25 -17.87
C SER A 108 7.43 -10.87 -17.72
N GLY A 109 7.56 -12.02 -17.06
CA GLY A 109 8.86 -12.66 -16.83
C GLY A 109 9.77 -11.96 -15.81
N ASP A 110 9.36 -10.79 -15.28
CA ASP A 110 10.17 -9.96 -14.38
C ASP A 110 10.57 -10.67 -13.07
N TYR A 111 9.83 -11.71 -12.70
CA TYR A 111 10.10 -12.49 -11.50
C TYR A 111 11.39 -13.32 -11.59
N LEU A 112 11.93 -13.56 -12.79
CA LEU A 112 13.15 -14.34 -12.99
C LEU A 112 14.41 -13.57 -12.58
N LEU A 113 14.43 -12.26 -12.82
CA LEU A 113 15.59 -11.38 -12.60
C LEU A 113 15.52 -10.61 -11.28
N SER A 114 14.35 -10.58 -10.62
CA SER A 114 14.19 -9.85 -9.37
C SER A 114 14.70 -10.66 -8.17
N ASN A 115 15.64 -10.09 -7.41
CA ASN A 115 16.10 -10.65 -6.14
C ASN A 115 14.94 -10.90 -5.14
N ASN A 116 13.89 -10.08 -5.24
CA ASN A 116 12.69 -10.16 -4.41
C ASN A 116 11.55 -10.89 -5.13
N ASN A 117 11.81 -12.13 -5.55
CA ASN A 117 10.85 -12.97 -6.23
C ASN A 117 9.78 -13.52 -5.24
N PRO A 118 8.48 -13.23 -5.43
CA PRO A 118 7.43 -13.77 -4.59
C PRO A 118 7.41 -15.31 -4.60
N PHE A 119 7.58 -15.94 -5.76
CA PHE A 119 7.41 -17.38 -6.00
C PHE A 119 8.37 -18.29 -5.24
N LYS A 120 9.54 -17.77 -4.80
CA LYS A 120 10.54 -18.56 -4.07
C LYS A 120 10.04 -19.02 -2.69
N ASN A 121 9.19 -18.20 -2.06
CA ASN A 121 8.73 -18.41 -0.68
C ASN A 121 7.29 -18.92 -0.61
N LEU A 122 6.58 -19.07 -1.73
CA LEU A 122 5.24 -19.66 -1.71
C LEU A 122 5.31 -21.16 -1.42
N PRO A 123 4.34 -21.70 -0.66
CA PRO A 123 4.22 -23.14 -0.51
C PRO A 123 3.99 -23.77 -1.89
N LYS A 124 4.86 -24.69 -2.29
CA LYS A 124 4.68 -25.47 -3.51
C LYS A 124 3.48 -26.39 -3.28
N ARG A 125 2.32 -26.02 -3.84
CA ARG A 125 1.20 -26.96 -3.93
C ARG A 125 1.67 -28.10 -4.83
N LYS A 126 1.62 -29.33 -4.34
CA LYS A 126 1.76 -30.52 -5.19
C LYS A 126 0.57 -30.46 -6.16
N LEU A 127 0.83 -30.06 -7.41
CA LEU A 127 -0.15 -30.24 -8.46
C LEU A 127 -0.41 -31.75 -8.55
N PRO A 128 -1.66 -32.21 -8.58
CA PRO A 128 -1.93 -33.58 -9.01
C PRO A 128 -1.28 -33.73 -10.39
N SER A 129 -0.52 -34.82 -10.57
CA SER A 129 0.16 -35.11 -11.83
C SER A 129 -0.86 -35.08 -12.98
N PRO A 130 -0.45 -34.71 -14.21
CA PRO A 130 -1.33 -34.66 -15.39
C PRO A 130 -1.88 -36.03 -15.84
N THR A 131 -1.86 -37.05 -14.98
CA THR A 131 -2.26 -38.43 -15.29
C THR A 131 -3.52 -38.87 -14.54
N SER A 132 -4.38 -37.95 -14.10
CA SER A 132 -5.76 -38.29 -13.74
C SER A 132 -6.70 -37.80 -14.85
N PRO A 133 -7.40 -38.71 -15.56
CA PRO A 133 -8.43 -38.31 -16.52
C PRO A 133 -9.51 -37.47 -15.79
N PRO A 134 -10.19 -36.56 -16.51
CA PRO A 134 -11.24 -35.73 -15.93
C PRO A 134 -12.30 -36.65 -15.32
N SER A 135 -12.44 -36.59 -13.99
CA SER A 135 -13.55 -37.24 -13.30
C SER A 135 -14.83 -36.52 -13.75
N LEU A 136 -15.48 -37.13 -14.74
CA LEU A 136 -16.81 -36.82 -15.20
C LEU A 136 -17.72 -36.63 -13.99
N SER A 137 -18.27 -35.42 -13.84
CA SER A 137 -19.30 -35.12 -12.88
C SER A 137 -20.53 -35.98 -13.19
N LYS A 138 -20.74 -37.05 -12.44
CA LYS A 138 -22.03 -37.74 -12.41
C LYS A 138 -22.99 -36.90 -11.57
N HIS A 139 -23.70 -36.00 -12.24
CA HIS A 139 -25.01 -35.54 -11.83
C HIS A 139 -26.03 -36.30 -12.68
N VAL A 140 -26.59 -37.38 -12.13
CA VAL A 140 -27.94 -37.92 -12.39
C VAL A 140 -28.44 -38.46 -11.07
#